data_AF-A0A3S4IQ41-F1
#
_entry.id   AF-A0A3S4IQ41-F1
#
_cell.length_a   1.000
_cell.length_b   1.000
_cell.length_c   1.000
_cell.angle_alpha   90.00
_cell.angle_beta   90.00
_cell.angle_gamma   90.00
#
_symmetry.space_group_name_H-M   'P 1'
#
loop_
_entity.id
_entity.type
_entity.pdbx_description
1 polymer ?
#
loop_
_entity_poly.entity_id
_entity_poly.type
_entity_poly.pdbx_seq_one_letter_code
_entity_poly.pdbx_strand_id
1 'polypeptide(L)'
;MGMMNRGNSALAQATVPQVIFIAFDSRELDAAQARGQRNMAIMLGAAALVIAATILAQFWFRRYRRSRKQLLEAMARKEKLVALGHLAAGVAHEIRNPLSSIKGLAKYFAERTSPGGESHQLAQVMAKEADRLNRVVSELLELVRPAHLNYQTVDINALIRHSLQLVSQDAQSRGIALQFTPRPELTTISADPDRLNQVLLNLYLNAMQAIGRDGVIRVTASEADRQRVKIVVTDSGKGMER
;
A
#
# COMPACT_ATOMS: atom_id res chain seq x y z
N MET A 1 -7.11 137.85 -30.88
CA MET A 1 -8.31 138.25 -30.14
C MET A 1 -8.93 136.95 -29.60
N GLY A 2 -8.50 136.47 -28.44
CA GLY A 2 -9.18 136.62 -27.13
C GLY A 2 -10.08 135.40 -26.91
N MET A 3 -10.12 134.66 -25.80
CA MET A 3 -9.58 134.82 -24.45
C MET A 3 -9.30 133.43 -23.85
N MET A 4 -8.49 133.45 -22.79
CA MET A 4 -8.14 132.35 -21.88
C MET A 4 -9.36 131.59 -21.33
N ASN A 5 -9.15 130.31 -21.01
CA ASN A 5 -9.49 129.84 -19.66
C ASN A 5 -8.52 128.75 -19.19
N ARG A 6 -8.03 128.93 -17.95
CA ARG A 6 -7.11 128.04 -17.24
C ARG A 6 -7.89 126.91 -16.58
N GLY A 7 -7.28 125.74 -16.41
CA GLY A 7 -7.84 124.73 -15.51
C GLY A 7 -7.18 123.36 -15.54
N ASN A 8 -6.18 123.21 -14.68
CA ASN A 8 -5.78 121.99 -13.95
C ASN A 8 -5.38 120.71 -14.71
N SER A 9 -4.07 120.51 -14.69
CA SER A 9 -3.35 119.24 -14.60
C SER A 9 -3.86 118.34 -13.46
N ALA A 10 -4.26 117.11 -13.81
CA ALA A 10 -4.41 116.00 -12.88
C ALA A 10 -3.73 114.75 -13.47
N LEU A 11 -2.68 114.30 -12.79
CA LEU A 11 -1.94 113.07 -13.05
C LEU A 11 -2.87 111.86 -12.93
N ALA A 12 -3.20 111.22 -14.06
CA ALA A 12 -3.87 109.93 -14.05
C ALA A 12 -2.84 108.86 -13.62
N GLN A 13 -2.89 108.47 -12.35
CA GLN A 13 -2.11 107.38 -11.77
C GLN A 13 -2.42 106.07 -12.51
N ALA A 14 -1.41 105.44 -13.10
CA ALA A 14 -1.53 104.09 -13.65
C ALA A 14 -1.76 103.11 -12.48
N THR A 15 -2.96 102.54 -12.41
CA THR A 15 -3.33 101.51 -11.44
C THR A 15 -2.57 100.22 -11.77
N VAL A 16 -1.46 99.98 -11.07
CA VAL A 16 -0.78 98.68 -11.08
C VAL A 16 -1.73 97.67 -10.44
N PRO A 17 -2.14 96.60 -11.12
CA PRO A 17 -3.02 95.60 -10.51
C PRO A 17 -2.28 94.93 -9.35
N GLN A 18 -2.82 95.04 -8.14
CA GLN A 18 -2.31 94.32 -6.97
C GLN A 18 -2.66 92.83 -7.15
N VAL A 19 -1.68 92.04 -7.59
CA VAL A 19 -1.80 90.59 -7.66
C VAL A 19 -1.40 90.00 -6.31
N ILE A 20 -2.38 89.49 -5.56
CA ILE A 20 -2.15 88.75 -4.33
C ILE A 20 -1.84 87.30 -4.70
N PHE A 21 -0.60 86.86 -4.47
CA PHE A 21 -0.24 85.45 -4.57
C PHE A 21 -0.55 84.75 -3.24
N ILE A 22 -1.53 83.86 -3.25
CA ILE A 22 -1.79 82.94 -2.12
C ILE A 22 -1.08 81.63 -2.44
N ALA A 23 0.04 81.38 -1.78
CA ALA A 23 0.71 80.08 -1.83
C ALA A 23 0.19 79.22 -0.67
N PHE A 24 -0.47 78.11 -1.00
CA PHE A 24 -0.84 77.09 -0.01
C PHE A 24 0.31 76.10 0.15
N ASP A 25 0.77 75.87 1.38
CA ASP A 25 1.75 74.83 1.65
C ASP A 25 1.06 73.45 1.59
N SER A 26 1.23 72.75 0.47
CA SER A 26 0.62 71.43 0.24
C SER A 26 1.31 70.29 0.99
N ARG A 27 2.49 70.55 1.59
CA ARG A 27 3.33 69.51 2.21
C ARG A 27 2.59 68.76 3.32
N GLU A 28 1.72 69.43 4.07
CA GLU A 28 0.93 68.80 5.12
C GLU A 28 -0.17 67.88 4.56
N LEU A 29 -0.82 68.27 3.46
CA LEU A 29 -1.81 67.43 2.77
C LEU A 29 -1.14 66.20 2.15
N ASP A 30 0.01 66.38 1.48
CA ASP A 30 0.76 65.31 0.85
C ASP A 30 1.27 64.29 1.89
N ALA A 31 1.75 64.77 3.03
CA ALA A 31 2.17 63.92 4.15
C ALA A 31 0.99 63.16 4.79
N ALA A 32 -0.19 63.78 4.90
CA ALA A 32 -1.39 63.12 5.41
C ALA A 32 -1.87 62.02 4.45
N GLN A 33 -1.87 62.28 3.14
CA GLN A 33 -2.27 61.32 2.12
C GLN A 33 -1.30 60.13 2.04
N ALA A 34 0.02 60.37 2.09
CA ALA A 34 1.03 59.30 2.13
C ALA A 34 0.89 58.40 3.37
N ARG A 35 0.60 58.98 4.55
CA ARG A 35 0.31 58.21 5.77
C ARG A 35 -0.94 57.33 5.62
N GLY A 36 -2.01 57.86 5.02
CA GLY A 36 -3.25 57.12 4.75
C GLY A 36 -3.02 55.93 3.81
N GLN A 37 -2.30 56.13 2.70
CA GLN A 37 -1.96 55.08 1.75
C GLN A 37 -1.08 53.98 2.38
N ARG A 38 -0.08 54.36 3.18
CA ARG A 38 0.76 53.40 3.90
C ARG A 38 -0.05 52.53 4.86
N ASN A 39 -0.92 53.15 5.66
CA ASN A 39 -1.75 52.42 6.62
C ASN A 39 -2.75 51.49 5.90
N MET A 40 -3.32 51.92 4.77
CA MET A 40 -4.19 51.09 3.93
C MET A 40 -3.44 49.86 3.38
N ALA A 41 -2.23 50.05 2.86
CA ALA A 41 -1.41 48.95 2.35
C ALA A 41 -1.08 47.91 3.44
N ILE A 42 -0.75 48.37 4.65
CA ILE A 42 -0.49 47.50 5.81
C ILE A 42 -1.76 46.69 6.16
N MET A 43 -2.92 47.36 6.22
CA MET A 43 -4.19 46.70 6.56
C MET A 43 -4.59 45.65 5.50
N LEU A 44 -4.42 45.96 4.21
CA LEU A 44 -4.68 45.00 3.13
C LEU A 44 -3.72 43.81 3.17
N GLY A 45 -2.43 44.05 3.44
CA GLY A 45 -1.45 42.98 3.63
C GLY A 45 -1.78 42.07 4.81
N ALA A 46 -2.19 42.66 5.94
CA ALA A 46 -2.62 41.91 7.12
C ALA A 46 -3.88 41.07 6.82
N ALA A 47 -4.88 41.64 6.15
CA ALA A 47 -6.10 40.94 5.75
C ALA A 47 -5.79 39.77 4.80
N ALA A 48 -4.93 39.99 3.80
CA ALA A 48 -4.50 38.94 2.87
C ALA A 48 -3.78 37.79 3.59
N LEU A 49 -2.94 38.09 4.59
CA LEU A 49 -2.22 37.09 5.39
C LEU A 49 -3.20 36.26 6.23
N VAL A 50 -4.20 36.87 6.84
CA VAL A 50 -5.26 36.16 7.58
C VAL A 50 -6.08 35.27 6.65
N ILE A 51 -6.44 35.75 5.46
CA ILE A 51 -7.16 34.95 4.46
C ILE A 51 -6.30 33.76 4.00
N ALA A 52 -5.02 33.97 3.71
CA ALA A 52 -4.12 32.89 3.34
C ALA A 52 -3.98 31.85 4.47
N ALA A 53 -3.81 32.29 5.72
CA ALA A 53 -3.71 31.42 6.88
C ALA A 53 -4.99 30.59 7.09
N THR A 54 -6.17 31.21 6.93
CA THR A 54 -7.46 30.50 7.05
C THR A 54 -7.67 29.47 5.93
N ILE A 55 -7.31 29.80 4.69
CA ILE A 55 -7.36 28.85 3.56
C ILE A 55 -6.43 27.65 3.82
N LEU A 56 -5.19 27.91 4.26
CA LEU A 56 -4.24 26.86 4.63
C LEU A 56 -4.79 25.99 5.76
N ALA A 57 -5.32 26.59 6.82
CA ALA A 57 -5.91 25.87 7.94
C ALA A 57 -7.06 24.98 7.48
N GLN A 58 -7.98 25.50 6.64
CA GLN A 58 -9.07 24.72 6.08
C GLN A 58 -8.58 23.58 5.18
N PHE A 59 -7.56 23.82 4.35
CA PHE A 59 -6.95 22.80 3.49
C PHE A 59 -6.35 21.67 4.32
N TRP A 60 -5.52 21.99 5.31
CA TRP A 60 -4.92 21.02 6.21
C TRP A 60 -5.97 20.26 7.03
N PHE A 61 -6.99 20.94 7.52
CA PHE A 61 -8.08 20.33 8.26
C PHE A 61 -8.88 19.32 7.42
N ARG A 62 -9.17 19.66 6.15
CA ARG A 62 -9.81 18.73 5.20
C ARG A 62 -8.92 17.53 4.91
N ARG A 63 -7.62 17.75 4.68
CA ARG A 63 -6.63 16.68 4.45
C ARG A 63 -6.54 15.73 5.64
N TYR A 64 -6.44 16.28 6.85
CA TYR A 64 -6.38 15.52 8.09
C TYR A 64 -7.64 14.69 8.33
N ARG A 65 -8.83 15.28 8.15
CA ARG A 65 -10.10 14.55 8.25
C ARG A 65 -10.20 13.39 7.26
N ARG A 66 -9.80 13.59 6.00
CA ARG A 66 -9.77 12.51 4.99
C ARG A 66 -8.83 11.39 5.40
N SER A 67 -7.60 11.72 5.81
CA SER A 67 -6.61 10.72 6.22
C SER A 67 -7.07 9.95 7.46
N ARG A 68 -7.65 10.63 8.45
CA ARG A 68 -8.17 10.00 9.67
C ARG A 68 -9.35 9.08 9.35
N LYS A 69 -10.27 9.49 8.48
CA LYS A 69 -11.40 8.65 8.05
C LYS A 69 -10.92 7.39 7.34
N GLN A 70 -9.98 7.52 6.40
CA GLN A 70 -9.37 6.38 5.70
C GLN A 70 -8.66 5.42 6.68
N LEU A 71 -7.93 5.96 7.65
CA LEU A 71 -7.26 5.15 8.67
C LEU A 71 -8.29 4.39 9.52
N LEU A 72 -9.35 5.06 10.00
CA LEU A 72 -10.40 4.42 10.79
C LEU A 72 -11.15 3.34 10.00
N GLU A 73 -11.47 3.60 8.72
CA GLU A 73 -12.09 2.60 7.85
C GLU A 73 -11.17 1.41 7.60
N ALA A 74 -9.87 1.65 7.39
CA ALA A 74 -8.89 0.59 7.24
C ALA A 74 -8.74 -0.24 8.53
N MET A 75 -8.74 0.40 9.69
CA MET A 75 -8.69 -0.28 10.99
C MET A 75 -9.95 -1.11 11.23
N ALA A 76 -11.15 -0.57 10.99
CA ALA A 76 -12.41 -1.30 11.13
C ALA A 76 -12.47 -2.52 10.18
N ARG A 77 -11.96 -2.38 8.94
CA ARG A 77 -11.83 -3.51 8.01
C ARG A 77 -10.86 -4.57 8.53
N LYS A 78 -9.71 -4.17 9.10
CA LYS A 78 -8.74 -5.09 9.71
C LYS A 78 -9.33 -5.82 10.92
N GLU A 79 -10.00 -5.12 11.83
CA GLU A 79 -10.67 -5.72 12.99
C GLU A 79 -11.75 -6.73 12.57
N LYS A 80 -12.54 -6.38 11.55
CA LYS A 80 -13.54 -7.28 10.98
C LYS A 80 -12.90 -8.54 10.40
N LEU A 81 -11.80 -8.41 9.67
CA LEU A 81 -11.05 -9.55 9.15
C LEU A 81 -10.49 -10.43 10.29
N VAL A 82 -9.91 -9.84 11.33
CA VAL A 82 -9.40 -10.58 12.50
C VAL A 82 -10.50 -11.37 13.19
N ALA A 83 -11.67 -10.75 13.42
CA ALA A 83 -12.82 -11.42 14.02
C ALA A 83 -13.35 -12.57 13.15
N LEU A 84 -13.47 -12.34 11.84
CA LEU A 84 -13.78 -13.38 10.86
C LEU A 84 -12.73 -14.51 10.91
N GLY A 85 -11.47 -14.20 11.17
CA GLY A 85 -10.38 -15.18 11.25
C GLY A 85 -10.49 -16.13 12.42
N HIS A 86 -10.84 -15.59 13.58
CA HIS A 86 -11.09 -16.36 14.79
C HIS A 86 -12.30 -17.30 14.60
N LEU A 87 -13.39 -16.79 14.03
CA LEU A 87 -14.59 -17.61 13.76
C LEU A 87 -14.33 -18.65 12.66
N ALA A 88 -13.67 -18.26 11.57
CA ALA A 88 -13.33 -19.16 10.48
C ALA A 88 -12.47 -20.32 10.98
N ALA A 89 -11.50 -20.07 11.88
CA ALA A 89 -10.67 -21.12 12.47
C ALA A 89 -11.47 -22.24 13.15
N GLY A 90 -12.52 -21.89 13.90
CA GLY A 90 -13.43 -22.86 14.52
C GLY A 90 -14.27 -23.60 13.49
N VAL A 91 -14.93 -22.85 12.60
CA VAL A 91 -15.79 -23.41 11.54
C VAL A 91 -15.02 -24.35 10.62
N ALA A 92 -13.78 -24.02 10.27
CA ALA A 92 -12.98 -24.87 9.42
C ALA A 92 -12.50 -26.15 10.10
N HIS A 93 -12.27 -26.11 11.42
CA HIS A 93 -12.00 -27.35 12.15
C HIS A 93 -13.23 -28.27 12.09
N GLU A 94 -14.43 -27.71 12.24
CA GLU A 94 -15.70 -28.43 12.14
C GLU A 94 -16.03 -28.91 10.72
N ILE A 95 -15.59 -28.23 9.66
CA ILE A 95 -15.74 -28.66 8.26
C ILE A 95 -14.68 -29.71 7.87
N ARG A 96 -13.46 -29.57 8.37
CA ARG A 96 -12.37 -30.52 8.09
C ARG A 96 -12.69 -31.91 8.64
N ASN A 97 -13.42 -31.99 9.75
CA ASN A 97 -13.83 -33.25 10.38
C ASN A 97 -14.70 -34.13 9.46
N PRO A 98 -15.88 -33.69 8.96
CA PRO A 98 -16.69 -34.47 8.04
C PRO A 98 -15.98 -34.74 6.71
N LEU A 99 -15.17 -33.80 6.19
CA LEU A 99 -14.37 -34.05 4.97
C LEU A 99 -13.33 -35.17 5.16
N SER A 100 -12.69 -35.21 6.32
CA SER A 100 -11.74 -36.28 6.67
C SER A 100 -12.44 -37.63 6.79
N SER A 101 -13.64 -37.66 7.38
CA SER A 101 -14.48 -38.86 7.44
C SER A 101 -14.91 -39.35 6.06
N ILE A 102 -15.36 -38.44 5.18
CA ILE A 102 -15.73 -38.76 3.78
C ILE A 102 -14.53 -39.34 3.03
N LYS A 103 -13.35 -38.72 3.16
CA LYS A 103 -12.10 -39.23 2.56
C LYS A 103 -11.77 -40.63 3.07
N GLY A 104 -11.86 -40.85 4.38
CA GLY A 104 -11.58 -42.15 5.02
C GLY A 104 -12.50 -43.24 4.48
N LEU A 105 -13.80 -42.97 4.42
CA LEU A 105 -14.79 -43.89 3.84
C LEU A 105 -14.53 -44.15 2.36
N ALA A 106 -14.24 -43.10 1.58
CA ALA A 106 -13.94 -43.23 0.15
C ALA A 106 -12.70 -44.12 -0.09
N LYS A 107 -11.62 -43.93 0.68
CA LYS A 107 -10.44 -44.81 0.61
C LYS A 107 -10.76 -46.24 1.03
N TYR A 108 -11.48 -46.42 2.12
CA TYR A 108 -11.92 -47.73 2.61
C TYR A 108 -12.75 -48.50 1.57
N PHE A 109 -13.64 -47.81 0.83
CA PHE A 109 -14.40 -48.41 -0.26
C PHE A 109 -13.54 -48.73 -1.48
N ALA A 110 -12.57 -47.86 -1.82
CA ALA A 110 -11.63 -48.12 -2.91
C ALA A 110 -10.79 -49.39 -2.64
N GLU A 111 -10.38 -49.62 -1.38
CA GLU A 111 -9.60 -50.80 -0.98
C GLU A 111 -10.39 -52.12 -1.03
N ARG A 112 -11.73 -52.06 -0.92
CA ARG A 112 -12.62 -53.24 -0.95
C ARG A 112 -13.27 -53.51 -2.30
N THR A 113 -13.02 -52.67 -3.29
CA THR A 113 -13.58 -52.82 -4.64
C THR A 113 -12.52 -53.33 -5.60
N SER A 114 -12.95 -54.10 -6.61
CA SER A 114 -12.03 -54.63 -7.62
C SER A 114 -11.24 -53.49 -8.28
N PRO A 115 -9.90 -53.55 -8.28
CA PRO A 115 -9.06 -52.55 -8.92
C PRO A 115 -9.49 -52.34 -10.38
N GLY A 116 -9.73 -51.09 -10.77
CA GLY A 116 -10.15 -50.73 -12.14
C GLY A 116 -11.66 -50.83 -12.40
N GLY A 117 -12.46 -51.39 -11.49
CA GLY A 117 -13.92 -51.38 -11.59
C GLY A 117 -14.52 -49.99 -11.37
N GLU A 118 -15.74 -49.77 -11.88
CA GLU A 118 -16.47 -48.50 -11.77
C GLU A 118 -16.54 -47.98 -10.32
N SER A 119 -16.90 -48.84 -9.37
CA SER A 119 -16.96 -48.50 -7.94
C SER A 119 -15.61 -48.07 -7.36
N HIS A 120 -14.50 -48.65 -7.83
CA HIS A 120 -13.16 -48.26 -7.40
C HIS A 120 -12.80 -46.86 -7.93
N GLN A 121 -13.15 -46.58 -9.20
CA GLN A 121 -12.93 -45.26 -9.80
C GLN A 121 -13.75 -44.18 -9.12
N LEU A 122 -15.04 -44.43 -8.85
CA LEU A 122 -15.90 -43.50 -8.09
C LEU A 122 -15.34 -43.22 -6.69
N ALA A 123 -14.90 -44.26 -5.97
CA ALA A 123 -14.31 -44.11 -4.65
C ALA A 123 -13.02 -43.26 -4.67
N GLN A 124 -12.17 -43.42 -5.69
CA GLN A 124 -11.00 -42.54 -5.88
C GLN A 124 -11.39 -41.09 -6.19
N VAL A 125 -12.43 -40.86 -7.00
CA VAL A 125 -12.93 -39.51 -7.31
C VAL A 125 -13.43 -38.83 -6.03
N MET A 126 -14.21 -39.54 -5.20
CA MET A 126 -14.70 -39.01 -3.92
C MET A 126 -13.54 -38.63 -2.98
N ALA A 127 -12.50 -39.46 -2.90
CA ALA A 127 -11.32 -39.15 -2.08
C ALA A 127 -10.57 -37.91 -2.59
N LYS A 128 -10.44 -37.75 -3.92
CA LYS A 128 -9.83 -36.57 -4.54
C LYS A 128 -10.64 -35.29 -4.28
N GLU A 129 -11.96 -35.35 -4.37
CA GLU A 129 -12.80 -34.17 -4.10
C GLU A 129 -12.78 -33.77 -2.61
N ALA A 130 -12.75 -34.73 -1.69
CA ALA A 130 -12.58 -34.44 -0.27
C ALA A 130 -11.23 -33.75 0.02
N ASP A 131 -10.15 -34.19 -0.64
CA ASP A 131 -8.84 -33.54 -0.54
C ASP A 131 -8.83 -32.14 -1.15
N ARG A 132 -9.50 -31.95 -2.29
CA ARG A 132 -9.67 -30.65 -2.92
C ARG A 132 -10.43 -29.69 -2.00
N LEU A 133 -11.52 -30.12 -1.38
CA LEU A 133 -12.29 -29.29 -0.44
C LEU A 133 -11.48 -28.94 0.81
N ASN A 134 -10.72 -29.89 1.37
CA ASN A 134 -9.80 -29.61 2.48
C ASN A 134 -8.76 -28.54 2.12
N ARG A 135 -8.27 -28.55 0.88
CA ARG A 135 -7.33 -27.53 0.38
C ARG A 135 -7.99 -26.16 0.27
N VAL A 136 -9.16 -26.07 -0.36
CA VAL A 136 -9.93 -24.81 -0.48
C VAL A 136 -10.26 -24.22 0.89
N VAL A 137 -10.68 -25.05 1.85
CA VAL A 137 -10.96 -24.60 3.22
C VAL A 137 -9.69 -24.08 3.89
N SER A 138 -8.55 -24.71 3.67
CA SER A 138 -7.27 -24.28 4.24
C SER A 138 -6.77 -22.97 3.63
N GLU A 139 -6.88 -22.82 2.31
CA GLU A 139 -6.58 -21.58 1.58
C GLU A 139 -7.48 -20.42 2.05
N LEU A 140 -8.78 -20.68 2.24
CA LEU A 140 -9.71 -19.67 2.74
C LEU A 140 -9.31 -19.21 4.15
N LEU A 141 -8.90 -20.11 5.03
CA LEU A 141 -8.51 -19.76 6.40
C LEU A 141 -7.22 -18.94 6.50
N GLU A 142 -6.28 -19.18 5.59
CA GLU A 142 -5.04 -18.44 5.53
C GLU A 142 -5.24 -16.96 5.23
N LEU A 143 -6.31 -16.61 4.50
CA LEU A 143 -6.66 -15.22 4.21
C LEU A 143 -7.13 -14.46 5.47
N VAL A 144 -7.61 -15.18 6.48
CA VAL A 144 -8.39 -14.58 7.56
C VAL A 144 -7.73 -14.73 8.93
N ARG A 145 -6.88 -15.75 9.14
CA ARG A 145 -6.17 -15.91 10.41
C ARG A 145 -5.14 -14.78 10.62
N PRO A 146 -5.17 -14.07 11.77
CA PRO A 146 -3.96 -13.43 12.26
C PRO A 146 -2.93 -14.54 12.47
N ALA A 147 -1.79 -14.46 11.76
CA ALA A 147 -0.74 -15.45 11.88
C ALA A 147 -0.12 -15.36 13.29
N HIS A 148 -0.60 -16.17 14.23
CA HIS A 148 0.20 -16.55 15.39
C HIS A 148 1.33 -17.41 14.84
N LEU A 149 2.49 -16.78 14.64
CA LEU A 149 3.70 -17.43 14.18
C LEU A 149 4.32 -18.17 15.35
N ASN A 150 4.51 -19.47 15.20
CA ASN A 150 5.23 -20.28 16.16
C ASN A 150 6.72 -20.25 15.82
N TYR A 151 7.41 -19.21 16.27
CA TYR A 151 8.83 -19.02 16.00
C TYR A 151 9.68 -20.11 16.67
N GLN A 152 10.46 -20.80 15.85
CA GLN A 152 11.42 -21.82 16.24
C GLN A 152 12.76 -21.55 15.57
N THR A 153 13.83 -22.14 16.09
CA THR A 153 15.13 -22.16 15.41
C THR A 153 15.06 -23.14 14.24
N VAL A 154 15.18 -22.63 13.02
CA VAL A 154 15.04 -23.41 11.78
C VAL A 154 16.36 -23.49 11.03
N ASP A 155 16.75 -24.71 10.67
CA ASP A 155 17.78 -24.98 9.67
C ASP A 155 17.17 -24.89 8.26
N ILE A 156 17.58 -23.87 7.51
CA ILE A 156 17.08 -23.61 6.16
C ILE A 156 17.43 -24.73 5.17
N ASN A 157 18.59 -25.37 5.31
CA ASN A 157 18.94 -26.48 4.42
C ASN A 157 18.05 -27.70 4.67
N ALA A 158 17.76 -28.01 5.94
CA ALA A 158 16.84 -29.08 6.30
C ALA A 158 15.41 -28.79 5.82
N LEU A 159 14.94 -27.55 6.01
CA LEU A 159 13.64 -27.09 5.55
C LEU A 159 13.47 -27.20 4.02
N ILE A 160 14.45 -26.72 3.25
CA ILE A 160 14.41 -26.79 1.78
C ILE A 160 14.44 -28.25 1.31
N ARG A 161 15.28 -29.10 1.90
CA ARG A 161 15.30 -30.54 1.58
C ARG A 161 13.95 -31.20 1.82
N HIS A 162 13.37 -30.96 2.99
CA HIS A 162 12.07 -31.51 3.35
C HIS A 162 10.98 -31.05 2.39
N SER A 163 10.89 -29.75 2.12
CA SER A 163 9.86 -29.20 1.23
C SER A 163 10.00 -29.68 -0.22
N LEU A 164 11.22 -29.86 -0.74
CA LEU A 164 11.44 -30.45 -2.07
C LEU A 164 11.02 -31.92 -2.15
N GLN A 165 11.22 -32.68 -1.07
CA GLN A 165 10.77 -34.07 -0.99
C GLN A 165 9.25 -34.18 -1.07
N LEU A 166 8.50 -33.22 -0.50
CA LEU A 166 7.04 -33.22 -0.55
C LEU A 166 6.47 -33.08 -1.97
N VAL A 167 7.22 -32.46 -2.90
CA VAL A 167 6.80 -32.24 -4.30
C VAL A 167 7.53 -33.15 -5.29
N SER A 168 8.38 -34.06 -4.82
CA SER A 168 9.28 -34.83 -5.70
C SER A 168 8.52 -35.74 -6.66
N GLN A 169 7.44 -36.38 -6.19
CA GLN A 169 6.62 -37.28 -7.03
C GLN A 169 5.88 -36.51 -8.12
N ASP A 170 5.31 -35.36 -7.80
CA ASP A 170 4.60 -34.50 -8.76
C ASP A 170 5.59 -33.95 -9.81
N ALA A 171 6.76 -33.50 -9.38
CA ALA A 171 7.82 -33.03 -10.27
C ALA A 171 8.29 -34.15 -11.21
N GLN A 172 8.54 -35.35 -10.67
CA GLN A 172 8.94 -36.52 -11.45
C GLN A 172 7.88 -36.91 -12.49
N SER A 173 6.60 -36.89 -12.12
CA SER A 173 5.49 -37.20 -13.05
C SER A 173 5.40 -36.24 -14.25
N ARG A 174 6.01 -35.06 -14.14
CA ARG A 174 6.04 -34.01 -15.17
C ARG A 174 7.39 -33.90 -15.88
N GLY A 175 8.38 -34.75 -15.54
CA GLY A 175 9.73 -34.64 -16.09
C GLY A 175 10.51 -33.43 -15.57
N ILE A 176 10.13 -32.87 -14.42
CA ILE A 176 10.76 -31.67 -13.85
C ILE A 176 11.88 -32.08 -12.88
N ALA A 177 13.10 -31.64 -13.16
CA ALA A 177 14.25 -31.88 -12.29
C ALA A 177 14.30 -30.88 -11.13
N LEU A 178 14.46 -31.38 -9.91
CA LEU A 178 14.64 -30.56 -8.71
C LEU A 178 16.13 -30.47 -8.38
N GLN A 179 16.67 -29.25 -8.35
CA GLN A 179 18.08 -28.98 -8.04
C GLN A 179 18.19 -28.14 -6.78
N PHE A 180 18.94 -28.64 -5.79
CA PHE A 180 19.25 -27.90 -4.57
C PHE A 180 20.72 -28.05 -4.21
N THR A 181 21.38 -26.93 -3.94
CA THR A 181 22.76 -26.90 -3.46
C THR A 181 22.77 -26.38 -2.02
N PRO A 182 22.88 -27.26 -1.01
CA PRO A 182 22.93 -26.84 0.39
C PRO A 182 24.23 -26.07 0.68
N ARG A 183 24.14 -25.07 1.56
CA ARG A 183 25.32 -24.35 2.07
C ARG A 183 25.50 -24.60 3.57
N PRO A 184 26.55 -25.34 3.98
CA PRO A 184 26.76 -25.71 5.38
C PRO A 184 26.96 -24.51 6.32
N GLU A 185 27.46 -23.40 5.79
CA GLU A 185 27.77 -22.17 6.55
C GLU A 185 26.54 -21.32 6.85
N LEU A 186 25.34 -21.69 6.37
CA LEU A 186 24.13 -20.92 6.64
C LEU A 186 23.74 -20.99 8.11
N THR A 187 23.67 -19.82 8.74
CA THR A 187 23.15 -19.67 10.11
C THR A 187 21.68 -20.08 10.19
N THR A 188 21.26 -20.67 11.33
CA THR A 188 19.85 -20.91 11.61
C THR A 188 19.09 -19.60 11.80
N ILE A 189 17.79 -19.60 11.50
CA ILE A 189 16.94 -18.41 11.67
C ILE A 189 15.80 -18.69 12.64
N SER A 190 15.29 -17.63 13.28
CA SER A 190 14.03 -17.70 14.03
C SER A 190 12.86 -17.51 13.07
N ALA A 191 12.08 -18.57 12.83
CA ALA A 191 10.93 -18.55 11.93
C ALA A 191 9.90 -19.63 12.29
N ASP A 192 8.70 -19.52 11.73
CA ASP A 192 7.70 -20.60 11.79
C ASP A 192 7.95 -21.59 10.64
N PRO A 193 8.41 -22.83 10.94
CA PRO A 193 8.79 -23.80 9.91
C PRO A 193 7.61 -24.24 9.03
N ASP A 194 6.40 -24.33 9.59
CA ASP A 194 5.21 -24.72 8.84
C ASP A 194 4.84 -23.65 7.82
N ARG A 195 4.93 -22.38 8.21
CA ARG A 195 4.67 -21.24 7.32
C ARG A 195 5.72 -21.10 6.24
N LEU A 196 7.00 -21.31 6.55
CA LEU A 196 8.03 -21.29 5.52
C LEU A 196 7.89 -22.47 4.55
N ASN A 197 7.59 -23.67 5.04
CA ASN A 197 7.29 -24.82 4.19
C ASN A 197 6.15 -24.51 3.23
N GLN A 198 5.07 -23.90 3.72
CA GLN A 198 3.94 -23.51 2.90
C GLN A 198 4.30 -22.50 1.81
N VAL A 199 5.10 -21.48 2.13
CA VAL A 199 5.60 -20.53 1.12
C VAL A 199 6.41 -21.26 0.05
N LEU A 200 7.33 -22.14 0.45
CA LEU A 200 8.16 -22.90 -0.49
C LEU A 200 7.31 -23.81 -1.38
N LEU A 201 6.35 -24.55 -0.81
CA LEU A 201 5.43 -25.40 -1.57
C LEU A 201 4.63 -24.61 -2.61
N ASN A 202 4.10 -23.45 -2.23
CA ASN A 202 3.37 -22.59 -3.16
C ASN A 202 4.26 -22.12 -4.32
N LEU A 203 5.50 -21.74 -4.03
CA LEU A 203 6.46 -21.36 -5.07
C LEU A 203 6.79 -22.54 -5.99
N TYR A 204 6.99 -23.75 -5.46
CA TYR A 204 7.27 -24.94 -6.27
C TYR A 204 6.09 -25.34 -7.14
N LEU A 205 4.87 -25.30 -6.60
CA LEU A 205 3.65 -25.59 -7.36
C LEU A 205 3.46 -24.59 -8.51
N ASN A 206 3.68 -23.30 -8.25
CA ASN A 206 3.62 -22.26 -9.27
C ASN A 206 4.71 -22.46 -10.34
N ALA A 207 5.94 -22.78 -9.94
CA ALA A 207 7.03 -23.09 -10.86
C ALA A 207 6.72 -24.30 -11.75
N MET A 208 6.18 -25.39 -11.18
CA MET A 208 5.77 -26.57 -11.95
C MET A 208 4.65 -26.25 -12.95
N GLN A 209 3.72 -25.35 -12.59
CA GLN A 209 2.68 -24.87 -13.51
C GLN A 209 3.26 -24.02 -14.63
N ALA A 210 4.22 -23.14 -14.33
CA ALA A 210 4.87 -22.28 -15.32
C ALA A 210 5.74 -23.06 -16.31
N ILE A 211 6.38 -24.14 -15.86
CA ILE A 211 7.15 -25.08 -16.68
C ILE A 211 6.21 -25.97 -17.52
N GLY A 212 5.15 -26.50 -16.92
CA GLY A 212 4.26 -27.46 -17.57
C GLY A 212 4.84 -28.88 -17.55
N ARG A 213 5.79 -29.16 -18.45
CA ARG A 213 6.53 -30.44 -18.55
C ARG A 213 8.00 -30.19 -18.90
N ASP A 214 8.85 -31.15 -18.54
CA ASP A 214 10.26 -31.24 -18.96
C ASP A 214 11.04 -29.94 -18.71
N GLY A 215 11.48 -29.74 -17.47
CA GLY A 215 12.18 -28.52 -17.07
C GLY A 215 12.91 -28.66 -15.74
N VAL A 216 13.30 -27.52 -15.16
CA VAL A 216 14.13 -27.49 -13.95
C VAL A 216 13.60 -26.47 -12.96
N ILE A 217 13.51 -26.88 -11.69
CA ILE A 217 13.36 -25.99 -10.54
C ILE A 217 14.67 -26.02 -9.76
N ARG A 218 15.30 -24.86 -9.61
CA ARG A 218 16.53 -24.69 -8.84
C ARG A 218 16.26 -23.87 -7.58
N VAL A 219 16.65 -24.39 -6.44
CA VAL A 219 16.59 -23.69 -5.16
C VAL A 219 18.01 -23.39 -4.68
N THR A 220 18.26 -22.15 -4.28
CA THR A 220 19.52 -21.74 -3.65
C THR A 220 19.22 -20.94 -2.38
N ALA A 221 20.09 -21.10 -1.38
CA ALA A 221 20.04 -20.30 -0.16
C ALA A 221 21.42 -19.66 0.09
N SER A 222 21.40 -18.41 0.54
CA SER A 222 22.59 -17.61 0.81
C SER A 222 22.32 -16.65 1.96
N GLU A 223 23.35 -16.33 2.75
CA GLU A 223 23.23 -15.24 3.73
C GLU A 223 22.99 -13.90 3.04
N ALA A 224 22.23 -13.05 3.72
CA ALA A 224 22.00 -11.65 3.40
C ALA A 224 22.34 -10.81 4.64
N ASP A 225 22.62 -9.52 4.44
CA ASP A 225 23.05 -8.64 5.53
C ASP A 225 22.16 -8.73 6.77
N ARG A 226 22.79 -8.71 7.96
CA ARG A 226 22.14 -8.68 9.29
C ARG A 226 21.33 -9.94 9.62
N GLN A 227 21.96 -11.12 9.65
CA GLN A 227 21.33 -12.40 10.05
C GLN A 227 20.07 -12.75 9.23
N ARG A 228 20.03 -12.31 7.98
CA ARG A 228 18.94 -12.66 7.06
C ARG A 228 19.41 -13.77 6.14
N VAL A 229 18.49 -14.62 5.72
CA VAL A 229 18.75 -15.63 4.70
C VAL A 229 17.91 -15.31 3.48
N LYS A 230 18.54 -15.31 2.32
CA LYS A 230 17.88 -15.18 1.02
C LYS A 230 17.72 -16.57 0.43
N ILE A 231 16.47 -16.99 0.23
CA ILE A 231 16.12 -18.20 -0.53
C ILE A 231 15.65 -17.76 -1.91
N VAL A 232 16.20 -18.37 -2.96
CA VAL A 232 15.84 -18.09 -4.35
C VAL A 232 15.35 -19.39 -4.97
N VAL A 233 14.11 -19.36 -5.46
CA VAL A 233 13.51 -20.41 -6.29
C VAL A 233 13.52 -19.90 -7.73
N THR A 234 14.15 -20.65 -8.62
CA THR A 234 14.24 -20.34 -10.06
C THR A 234 13.62 -21.48 -10.84
N ASP A 235 12.80 -21.17 -11.83
CA ASP A 235 12.20 -22.13 -12.74
C ASP A 235 12.63 -21.87 -14.19
N SER A 236 12.51 -22.89 -15.04
CA SER A 236 12.75 -22.79 -16.48
C SER A 236 11.46 -22.60 -17.28
N GLY A 237 10.41 -22.04 -16.66
CA GLY A 237 9.11 -21.85 -17.28
C GLY A 237 9.03 -20.61 -18.17
N LYS A 238 7.82 -20.33 -18.65
CA LYS A 238 7.51 -19.25 -19.60
C LYS A 238 7.69 -17.81 -19.06
N GLY A 239 8.00 -17.64 -17.78
CA GLY A 239 8.10 -16.33 -17.13
C GLY A 239 6.78 -15.58 -17.02
N MET A 240 6.85 -14.28 -16.70
CA MET A 240 5.71 -13.36 -16.59
C MET A 240 6.01 -12.08 -17.39
N GLU A 241 4.99 -11.50 -18.03
CA GLU A 241 5.09 -10.18 -18.65
C GLU A 241 5.27 -9.10 -17.56
N ARG A 242 6.03 -8.05 -17.89
CA ARG A 242 6.45 -6.98 -16.97
C ARG A 242 5.48 -5.81 -16.96
#